data_AF-A0A0F7U176-F1
#
_entry.id   AF-A0A0F7U176-F1
#
_cell.length_a   1.000
_cell.length_b   1.000
_cell.length_c   1.000
_cell.angle_alpha   90.00
_cell.angle_beta   90.00
_cell.angle_gamma   90.00
#
_symmetry.space_group_name_H-M   'P 1'
#
loop_
_entity.id
_entity.type
_entity.pdbx_description
1 polymer ?
#
loop_
_entity_poly.entity_id
_entity_poly.type
_entity_poly.pdbx_seq_one_letter_code
_entity_poly.pdbx_strand_id
1 'polypeptide(L)'
;MNQWHDHIMRPGNTTWNSYCTFLAQQPSRRASRQQANFGITTAEQKIAQPVTHFAFWLIQWAPVLPEVSTNDFMVYLLRGVLPDIRSRAQKTYTQFSDYTLFTAYLQEVENSIPSRAKVLGRRKNSTA
;
A
#
# COMPACT_ATOMS: atom_id res chain seq x y z
N MET A 1 -5.18 22.47 14.20
CA MET A 1 -4.07 21.72 14.83
C MET A 1 -3.52 20.75 13.81
N ASN A 2 -2.21 20.82 13.54
CA ASN A 2 -1.55 20.12 12.44
C ASN A 2 -1.48 18.62 12.75
N GLN A 3 -2.41 17.82 12.21
CA GLN A 3 -2.44 16.36 12.38
C GLN A 3 -1.12 15.67 12.00
N TRP A 4 -0.32 16.33 11.16
CA TRP A 4 1.05 15.90 10.88
C TRP A 4 1.94 15.98 12.13
N HIS A 5 1.89 17.06 12.91
CA HIS A 5 2.67 17.20 14.15
C HIS A 5 2.42 16.04 15.14
N ASP A 6 1.16 15.60 15.30
CA ASP A 6 0.86 14.45 16.17
C ASP A 6 1.39 13.12 15.61
N HIS A 7 1.52 13.01 14.29
CA HIS A 7 2.07 11.84 13.60
C HIS A 7 3.61 11.75 13.72
N ILE A 8 4.32 12.88 13.66
CA ILE A 8 5.80 12.93 13.80
C ILE A 8 6.30 12.99 15.25
N MET A 9 5.46 13.31 16.23
CA MET A 9 5.85 13.34 17.65
C MET A 9 6.05 11.96 18.30
N ARG A 10 5.90 10.86 17.53
CA ARG A 10 6.30 9.51 17.96
C ARG A 10 7.69 9.18 17.39
N PRO A 11 8.76 9.13 18.21
CA PRO A 11 10.11 8.87 17.71
C PRO A 11 10.22 7.43 17.15
N GLY A 12 10.75 7.28 15.93
CA GLY A 12 11.27 6.00 15.42
C GLY A 12 10.73 5.48 14.08
N ASN A 13 9.54 5.88 13.64
CA ASN A 13 8.83 5.16 12.55
C ASN A 13 8.45 6.00 11.32
N THR A 14 8.96 7.23 11.18
CA THR A 14 8.63 8.08 10.02
C THR A 14 9.47 7.70 8.80
N THR A 15 8.93 6.84 7.96
CA THR A 15 9.49 6.48 6.64
C THR A 15 8.83 7.30 5.52
N TRP A 16 9.44 7.38 4.34
CA TRP A 16 8.81 8.00 3.16
C TRP A 16 7.42 7.40 2.84
N ASN A 17 7.27 6.08 3.00
CA ASN A 17 5.98 5.41 2.83
C ASN A 17 4.93 5.86 3.87
N SER A 18 5.33 6.09 5.12
CA SER A 18 4.42 6.59 6.16
C SER A 18 3.90 8.00 5.84
N TYR A 19 4.77 8.87 5.31
CA TYR A 19 4.39 10.21 4.85
C TYR A 19 3.43 10.15 3.66
N CYS A 20 3.75 9.36 2.62
CA CYS A 20 2.88 9.17 1.47
C CYS A 20 1.51 8.60 1.84
N THR A 21 1.48 7.66 2.79
CA THR A 21 0.24 7.11 3.35
C THR A 21 -0.62 8.20 3.99
N PHE A 22 -0.01 9.05 4.83
CA PHE A 22 -0.70 10.18 5.45
C PHE A 22 -1.29 11.16 4.42
N LEU A 23 -0.54 11.46 3.36
CA LEU A 23 -1.02 12.34 2.29
C LEU A 23 -2.18 11.72 1.50
N ALA A 24 -2.09 10.42 1.17
CA ALA A 24 -3.12 9.71 0.43
C ALA A 24 -4.48 9.73 1.16
N GLN A 25 -4.48 9.79 2.49
CA GLN A 25 -5.67 9.78 3.33
C GLN A 25 -6.40 11.14 3.43
N GLN A 26 -5.80 12.25 2.98
CA GLN A 26 -6.43 13.58 3.10
C GLN A 26 -7.66 13.76 2.20
N PRO A 27 -7.64 13.38 0.90
CA PRO A 27 -8.74 13.66 -0.02
C PRO A 27 -10.00 12.82 0.25
N SER A 28 -9.84 11.63 0.84
CA SER A 28 -10.88 10.60 0.92
C SER A 28 -11.98 10.92 1.94
N ARG A 29 -11.79 11.94 2.79
CA ARG A 29 -12.73 12.33 3.87
C ARG A 29 -14.13 12.72 3.41
N ARG A 30 -14.34 12.97 2.12
CA ARG A 30 -15.65 13.33 1.54
C ARG A 30 -16.40 12.16 0.89
N ALA A 31 -15.79 10.98 0.79
CA ALA A 31 -16.42 9.81 0.18
C ALA A 31 -17.44 9.15 1.12
N SER A 32 -18.43 8.46 0.54
CA SER A 32 -19.37 7.68 1.35
C SER A 32 -18.74 6.38 1.86
N ARG A 33 -19.18 5.91 3.03
CA ARG A 33 -18.74 4.60 3.56
C ARG A 33 -19.04 3.45 2.61
N GLN A 34 -20.18 3.50 1.90
CA GLN A 34 -20.55 2.47 0.93
C GLN A 34 -19.56 2.43 -0.24
N GLN A 35 -19.16 3.59 -0.77
CA GLN A 35 -18.15 3.69 -1.81
C GLN A 35 -16.79 3.18 -1.33
N ALA A 36 -16.38 3.55 -0.11
CA ALA A 36 -15.13 3.11 0.46
C ALA A 36 -15.11 1.58 0.67
N ASN A 37 -16.18 1.01 1.24
CA ASN A 37 -16.30 -0.44 1.45
C ASN A 37 -16.27 -1.22 0.14
N PHE A 38 -17.03 -0.77 -0.86
CA PHE A 38 -16.96 -1.37 -2.19
C PHE A 38 -15.55 -1.25 -2.79
N GLY A 39 -14.93 -0.08 -2.64
CA GLY A 39 -13.59 0.22 -3.11
C GLY A 39 -12.54 -0.74 -2.54
N ILE A 40 -12.51 -0.95 -1.22
CA ILE A 40 -11.49 -1.82 -0.59
C ILE A 40 -11.74 -3.31 -0.85
N THR A 41 -13.00 -3.75 -0.98
CA THR A 41 -13.34 -5.18 -1.13
C THR A 41 -13.18 -5.69 -2.55
N THR A 42 -13.25 -4.81 -3.55
CA THR A 42 -13.13 -5.14 -4.99
C THR A 42 -11.84 -4.65 -5.62
N ALA A 43 -10.93 -4.09 -4.82
CA ALA A 43 -9.69 -3.50 -5.29
C ALA A 43 -8.75 -4.53 -5.92
N GLU A 44 -8.28 -4.25 -7.13
CA GLU A 44 -7.20 -5.01 -7.77
C GLU A 44 -6.13 -4.06 -8.31
N GLN A 45 -4.86 -4.47 -8.17
CA GLN A 45 -3.72 -3.78 -8.73
C GLN A 45 -3.80 -3.83 -10.26
N LYS A 46 -3.71 -2.68 -10.91
CA LYS A 46 -3.64 -2.61 -12.37
C LYS A 46 -2.27 -3.09 -12.87
N ILE A 47 -2.22 -3.67 -14.07
CA ILE A 47 -0.98 -4.19 -14.67
C ILE A 47 0.13 -3.13 -14.70
N ALA A 48 -0.12 -1.90 -15.14
CA ALA A 48 0.90 -0.85 -15.18
C ALA A 48 1.10 -0.10 -13.83
N GLN A 49 0.44 -0.53 -12.76
CA GLN A 49 0.51 0.13 -11.45
C GLN A 49 1.54 -0.58 -10.56
N PRO A 50 2.47 0.15 -9.93
CA PRO A 50 3.33 -0.40 -8.88
C PRO A 50 2.55 -0.83 -7.64
N VAL A 51 3.05 -1.80 -6.88
CA VAL A 51 2.43 -2.25 -5.61
C VAL A 51 2.25 -1.09 -4.64
N THR A 52 3.26 -0.24 -4.51
CA THR A 52 3.20 0.95 -3.63
C THR A 52 2.05 1.89 -3.99
N HIS A 53 1.82 2.15 -5.28
CA HIS A 53 0.70 2.98 -5.72
C HIS A 53 -0.65 2.33 -5.42
N PHE A 54 -0.76 1.02 -5.60
CA PHE A 54 -1.98 0.28 -5.24
C PHE A 54 -2.23 0.33 -3.73
N ALA A 55 -1.19 0.13 -2.92
CA ALA A 55 -1.26 0.21 -1.47
C ALA A 55 -1.70 1.61 -0.99
N PHE A 56 -1.15 2.68 -1.57
CA PHE A 56 -1.58 4.05 -1.25
C PHE A 56 -3.03 4.31 -1.62
N TRP A 57 -3.46 3.83 -2.79
CA TRP A 57 -4.86 3.93 -3.19
C TRP A 57 -5.78 3.15 -2.23
N LEU A 58 -5.33 2.02 -1.68
CA LEU A 58 -6.14 1.23 -0.77
C LEU A 58 -6.24 1.89 0.62
N ILE A 59 -5.11 2.27 1.21
CA ILE A 59 -5.07 2.83 2.57
C ILE A 59 -5.67 4.23 2.67
N GLN A 60 -5.90 4.91 1.53
CA GLN A 60 -6.59 6.19 1.49
C GLN A 60 -7.97 6.14 2.16
N TRP A 61 -8.63 4.98 2.11
CA TRP A 61 -9.99 4.80 2.61
C TRP A 61 -10.06 4.68 4.14
N ALA A 62 -8.93 4.46 4.83
CA ALA A 62 -8.90 4.22 6.28
C ALA A 62 -9.60 5.30 7.13
N PRO A 63 -9.50 6.61 6.85
CA PRO A 63 -10.23 7.64 7.62
C PRO A 63 -11.75 7.57 7.46
N VAL A 64 -12.25 6.98 6.37
CA VAL A 64 -13.68 6.82 6.10
C VAL A 64 -14.23 5.54 6.75
N LEU A 65 -13.36 4.56 6.95
CA LEU A 65 -13.65 3.22 7.46
C LEU A 65 -12.87 2.95 8.77
N PRO A 66 -13.10 3.70 9.85
CA PRO A 66 -12.38 3.54 11.12
C PRO A 66 -12.58 2.16 11.77
N GLU A 67 -13.63 1.43 11.39
CA GLU A 67 -13.91 0.06 11.82
C GLU A 67 -13.01 -1.00 11.17
N VAL A 68 -12.36 -0.67 10.04
CA VAL A 68 -11.48 -1.60 9.31
C VAL A 68 -10.08 -1.50 9.87
N SER A 69 -9.57 -2.62 10.40
CA SER A 69 -8.25 -2.64 11.03
C SER A 69 -7.12 -2.54 10.00
N THR A 70 -5.93 -2.16 10.46
CA THR A 70 -4.71 -2.22 9.63
C THR A 70 -4.47 -3.62 9.06
N ASN A 71 -4.77 -4.67 9.83
CA ASN A 71 -4.65 -6.06 9.37
C ASN A 71 -5.63 -6.35 8.23
N ASP A 72 -6.86 -5.88 8.31
CA ASP A 72 -7.84 -6.05 7.24
C ASP A 72 -7.36 -5.34 5.96
N PHE A 73 -6.80 -4.14 6.08
CA PHE A 73 -6.17 -3.46 4.94
C PHE A 73 -5.00 -4.26 4.34
N MET A 74 -4.19 -4.94 5.15
CA MET A 74 -3.16 -5.85 4.62
C MET A 74 -3.76 -7.06 3.92
N VAL A 75 -4.86 -7.62 4.43
CA VAL A 75 -5.58 -8.72 3.78
C VAL A 75 -6.10 -8.29 2.41
N TYR A 76 -6.74 -7.13 2.33
CA TYR A 76 -7.21 -6.56 1.06
C TYR A 76 -6.05 -6.26 0.10
N LEU A 77 -4.93 -5.74 0.61
CA LEU A 77 -3.72 -5.53 -0.19
C LEU A 77 -3.22 -6.84 -0.79
N LEU A 78 -3.04 -7.89 0.02
CA LEU A 78 -2.55 -9.19 -0.46
C LEU A 78 -3.50 -9.85 -1.45
N ARG A 79 -4.82 -9.70 -1.26
CA ARG A 79 -5.83 -10.22 -2.18
C ARG A 79 -5.81 -9.49 -3.53
N GLY A 80 -5.65 -8.17 -3.49
CA GLY A 80 -5.73 -7.30 -4.66
C GLY A 80 -4.43 -7.17 -5.47
N VAL A 81 -3.26 -7.49 -4.92
CA VAL A 81 -2.02 -7.47 -5.74
C VAL A 81 -2.08 -8.50 -6.86
N LEU A 82 -1.29 -8.24 -7.92
CA LEU A 82 -1.23 -9.10 -9.10
C LEU A 82 -0.92 -10.55 -8.69
N PRO A 83 -1.52 -11.56 -9.35
CA PRO A 83 -1.31 -12.98 -9.04
C PRO A 83 0.17 -13.38 -9.02
N ASP A 84 0.99 -12.80 -9.90
CA ASP A 84 2.43 -13.06 -9.97
C ASP A 84 3.21 -12.60 -8.73
N ILE A 85 2.77 -11.52 -8.09
CA ILE A 85 3.37 -11.01 -6.86
C ILE A 85 2.91 -11.89 -5.69
N ARG A 86 1.61 -12.19 -5.63
CA ARG A 86 1.01 -13.02 -4.58
C ARG A 86 1.58 -14.44 -4.57
N SER A 87 1.80 -15.06 -5.72
CA SER A 87 2.36 -16.43 -5.81
C SER A 87 3.82 -16.52 -5.38
N ARG A 88 4.56 -15.39 -5.41
CA ARG A 88 5.96 -15.30 -5.00
C ARG A 88 6.14 -14.80 -3.58
N ALA A 89 5.07 -14.30 -2.96
CA ALA A 89 5.11 -13.86 -1.58
C ALA A 89 5.22 -15.08 -0.63
N GLN A 90 6.37 -15.24 0.01
CA GLN A 90 6.64 -16.30 1.00
C GLN A 90 6.15 -15.93 2.41
N LYS A 91 6.12 -14.64 2.74
CA LYS A 91 5.62 -14.12 4.01
C LYS A 91 4.14 -13.76 3.93
N THR A 92 3.41 -14.06 4.99
CA THR A 92 2.00 -13.70 5.19
C THR A 92 1.88 -12.35 5.89
N TYR A 93 0.74 -11.67 5.73
CA TYR A 93 0.48 -10.37 6.36
C TYR A 93 0.63 -10.40 7.90
N THR A 94 0.38 -11.54 8.54
CA THR A 94 0.52 -11.76 10.00
C THR A 94 1.96 -11.61 10.52
N GLN A 95 2.96 -11.59 9.65
CA GLN A 95 4.38 -11.46 10.02
C GLN A 95 4.84 -9.99 10.08
N PHE A 96 3.94 -9.03 9.89
CA PHE A 96 4.27 -7.61 9.80
C PHE A 96 3.50 -6.83 10.86
N SER A 97 4.20 -5.91 11.54
CA SER A 97 3.60 -5.08 12.60
C SER A 97 2.77 -3.92 12.06
N ASP A 98 2.99 -3.49 10.82
CA ASP A 98 2.27 -2.37 10.21
C ASP A 98 2.21 -2.44 8.68
N TYR A 99 1.27 -1.68 8.12
CA TYR A 99 0.95 -1.65 6.69
C TYR A 99 2.13 -1.23 5.82
N THR A 100 3.01 -0.39 6.35
CA THR A 100 4.17 0.15 5.63
C THR A 100 5.21 -0.94 5.41
N LEU A 101 5.53 -1.71 6.45
CA LEU A 101 6.47 -2.83 6.36
C LEU A 101 5.95 -3.91 5.41
N PHE A 102 4.65 -4.21 5.46
CA PHE A 102 4.06 -5.19 4.56
C PHE A 102 4.09 -4.69 3.09
N THR A 103 3.79 -3.42 2.86
CA THR A 103 3.87 -2.80 1.54
C THR A 103 5.31 -2.81 0.99
N ALA A 104 6.30 -2.52 1.82
CA ALA A 104 7.72 -2.56 1.44
C ALA A 104 8.13 -3.97 1.01
N TYR A 105 7.73 -4.98 1.78
CA TYR A 105 7.97 -6.38 1.43
C TYR A 105 7.32 -6.77 0.09
N LEU A 106 6.05 -6.43 -0.14
CA LEU A 106 5.40 -6.72 -1.43
C LEU A 106 6.04 -5.96 -2.60
N GLN A 107 6.58 -4.76 -2.35
CA GLN A 107 7.36 -4.02 -3.33
C GLN A 107 8.68 -4.75 -3.65
N GLU A 108 9.38 -5.31 -2.67
CA GLU A 108 10.58 -6.14 -2.89
C GLU A 108 10.26 -7.38 -3.74
N VAL A 109 9.15 -8.07 -3.42
CA VAL A 109 8.66 -9.19 -4.24
C VAL A 109 8.38 -8.73 -5.67
N GLU A 110 7.68 -7.62 -5.89
CA GLU A 110 7.45 -7.06 -7.23
C GLU A 110 8.76 -6.75 -7.97
N ASN A 111 9.76 -6.21 -7.25
CA ASN A 111 11.06 -5.86 -7.82
C ASN A 111 11.85 -7.09 -8.29
N SER A 112 11.64 -8.23 -7.64
CA SER A 112 12.28 -9.51 -8.00
C SER A 112 11.74 -10.13 -9.29
N ILE A 113 10.63 -9.61 -9.84
CA ILE A 113 9.96 -10.18 -11.03
C ILE A 113 10.44 -9.45 -12.29
N PRO A 114 11.22 -10.10 -13.17
CA PRO A 114 11.81 -9.40 -14.33
C PRO A 114 10.77 -8.86 -15.32
N SER A 115 9.64 -9.54 -15.50
CA SER A 115 8.55 -9.07 -16.36
C SER A 115 7.92 -7.78 -15.84
N ARG A 116 7.86 -7.59 -14.52
CA ARG A 116 7.34 -6.36 -13.88
C ARG A 116 8.22 -5.16 -14.18
N ALA A 117 9.54 -5.31 -14.14
CA ALA A 117 10.48 -4.22 -14.42
C ALA A 117 10.27 -3.64 -15.83
N LYS A 118 9.96 -4.49 -16.82
CA LYS A 118 9.64 -4.06 -18.19
C LYS A 118 8.32 -3.27 -18.25
N VAL A 119 7.26 -3.80 -17.62
CA VAL A 119 5.93 -3.17 -17.61
C VAL A 119 5.93 -1.82 -16.88
N LEU A 120 6.67 -1.72 -15.78
CA LEU A 120 6.76 -0.50 -14.98
C LEU A 120 7.75 0.53 -15.53
N GLY A 121 8.37 0.26 -16.68
CA GLY A 121 9.30 1.19 -17.33
C GLY A 121 10.54 1.49 -16.50
N ARG A 122 10.94 0.60 -15.57
CA ARG A 122 12.18 0.77 -14.83
C ARG A 122 13.35 0.57 -15.78
N ARG A 123 13.85 1.68 -16.32
CA ARG A 123 15.15 1.70 -16.99
C ARG A 123 16.17 1.11 -16.00
N LYS A 124 16.86 0.05 -16.40
CA LYS A 124 18.13 -0.31 -15.77
C LYS A 124 19.00 0.94 -15.85
N ASN A 125 19.23 1.61 -14.71
CA ASN A 125 20.41 2.44 -14.60
C ASN A 125 21.60 1.47 -14.58
N SER A 126 22.05 1.11 -15.78
CA SER A 126 23.32 0.45 -16.01
C SER A 126 24.39 1.49 -15.70
N THR A 127 24.87 1.53 -14.46
CA THR A 127 26.20 2.09 -14.18
C THR A 127 27.20 1.01 -14.55
N ALA A 128 27.87 1.28 -15.68
CA ALA A 128 29.15 0.69 -16.06
C ALA A 128 30.24 1.07 -15.06
#